data_AF-A0A963FW83-F1
#
_entry.id   AF-A0A963FW83-F1
#
_cell.length_a   1.000
_cell.length_b   1.000
_cell.length_c   1.000
_cell.angle_alpha   90.00
_cell.angle_beta   90.00
_cell.angle_gamma   90.00
#
_symmetry.space_group_name_H-M   'P 1'
#
loop_
_entity.id
_entity.type
_entity.pdbx_description
1 polymer ?
#
loop_
_entity_poly.entity_id
_entity_poly.type
_entity_poly.pdbx_seq_one_letter_code
_entity_poly.pdbx_strand_id
1 'polypeptide(L)' 'MGDPQKIAEAVRRACIEAALEAYEDAQVRGLCREGAWEVAIGAVRTLDVAAVIATVVSDEEKG' A
#
# COMPACT_ATOMS: atom_id res chain seq x y z
N MET A 1 -4.71 -19.07 10.56
CA MET A 1 -4.91 -18.65 9.16
C MET A 1 -5.94 -17.53 9.21
N GLY A 2 -5.51 -16.30 8.96
CA GLY A 2 -6.31 -15.12 9.30
C GLY A 2 -7.59 -14.99 8.47
N ASP A 3 -8.52 -14.15 8.94
CA ASP A 3 -9.78 -13.87 8.24
C ASP A 3 -9.49 -13.33 6.82
N PRO A 4 -9.92 -14.04 5.74
CA PRO A 4 -9.70 -13.61 4.37
C PRO A 4 -10.21 -12.20 4.08
N GLN A 5 -11.30 -11.76 4.71
CA GLN A 5 -11.85 -10.43 4.52
C GLN A 5 -10.92 -9.36 5.11
N LYS A 6 -10.43 -9.57 6.34
CA LYS A 6 -9.48 -8.64 6.97
C LYS A 6 -8.16 -8.55 6.20
N ILE A 7 -7.66 -9.67 5.70
CA ILE A 7 -6.45 -9.70 4.87
C ILE A 7 -6.67 -8.87 3.60
N ALA A 8 -7.79 -9.09 2.89
CA ALA A 8 -8.10 -8.35 1.67
C ALA A 8 -8.26 -6.84 1.91
N GLU A 9 -8.87 -6.45 3.04
CA GLU A 9 -9.01 -5.04 3.42
C GLU A 9 -7.68 -4.39 3.78
N ALA A 10 -6.79 -5.10 4.47
CA ALA A 10 -5.46 -4.61 4.80
C ALA A 10 -4.61 -4.41 3.54
N VAL A 11 -4.61 -5.37 2.61
CA VAL A 11 -3.92 -5.23 1.32
C VAL A 11 -4.49 -4.06 0.53
N ARG A 12 -5.82 -3.92 0.46
CA ARG A 12 -6.46 -2.77 -0.20
C ARG A 12 -6.01 -1.45 0.40
N ARG A 13 -5.98 -1.35 1.73
CA ARG A 13 -5.58 -0.15 2.45
C ARG A 13 -4.11 0.19 2.16
N ALA A 14 -3.22 -0.79 2.27
CA ALA A 14 -1.80 -0.61 1.99
C ALA A 14 -1.55 -0.15 0.54
N CYS A 15 -2.27 -0.68 -0.44
CA CYS A 15 -2.18 -0.20 -1.82
C CYS A 15 -2.62 1.27 -1.97
N ILE A 16 -3.72 1.67 -1.32
CA ILE A 16 -4.23 3.04 -1.38
C ILE A 16 -3.25 4.00 -0.71
N GLU A 17 -2.76 3.66 0.49
CA GLU A 17 -1.80 4.46 1.24
C GLU A 17 -0.50 4.64 0.46
N ALA A 18 0.08 3.56 -0.08
CA ALA A 18 1.29 3.62 -0.89
C ALA A 18 1.12 4.50 -2.14
N ALA A 19 -0.05 4.44 -2.80
CA ALA A 19 -0.34 5.29 -3.95
C ALA A 19 -0.43 6.77 -3.57
N LEU A 20 -1.14 7.08 -2.48
CA LEU A 20 -1.33 8.45 -2.01
C LEU A 20 0.00 9.08 -1.56
N GLU A 21 0.76 8.38 -0.72
CA GLU A 21 2.04 8.85 -0.20
C GLU A 21 3.03 9.13 -1.34
N ALA A 22 3.15 8.20 -2.29
CA ALA A 22 4.07 8.35 -3.41
C ALA A 22 3.62 9.45 -4.40
N TYR A 23 2.31 9.63 -4.60
CA TYR A 23 1.78 10.73 -5.41
C TYR A 23 2.07 12.09 -4.75
N GLU A 24 1.82 12.22 -3.45
CA GLU A 24 2.06 13.45 -2.68
C GLU A 24 3.55 13.80 -2.64
N ASP A 25 4.43 12.84 -2.35
CA ASP A 25 5.88 13.03 -2.41
C ASP A 25 6.35 13.45 -3.81
N ALA A 26 5.84 12.82 -4.87
CA ALA A 26 6.17 13.21 -6.24
C ALA A 26 5.69 14.63 -6.59
N GLN A 27 4.49 15.03 -6.13
CA GLN A 27 4.00 16.41 -6.29
C GLN A 27 4.88 17.41 -5.52
N VAL A 28 5.28 17.10 -4.29
CA VAL A 28 6.20 17.92 -3.49
C VAL A 28 7.56 18.08 -4.18
N ARG A 29 8.03 17.04 -4.88
CA ARG A 29 9.25 17.07 -5.72
C ARG A 29 9.08 17.82 -7.04
N GLY A 30 7.89 18.34 -7.33
CA GLY A 30 7.61 19.18 -8.49
C GLY A 30 7.26 18.41 -9.76
N LEU A 31 6.94 17.12 -9.68
CA LEU A 31 6.45 16.38 -10.85
C LEU A 31 5.08 16.91 -11.28
N CYS A 32 4.82 16.88 -12.59
CA CYS A 32 3.48 17.09 -13.11
C CYS A 32 2.53 15.98 -12.64
N ARG A 33 1.22 16.17 -12.80
CA ARG A 33 0.20 15.21 -12.33
C ARG A 33 0.38 13.81 -12.95
N GLU A 34 0.73 13.74 -14.22
CA GLU A 34 0.97 12.46 -14.91
C GLU A 34 2.22 11.75 -14.35
N GLY A 35 3.33 12.47 -14.18
CA GLY A 35 4.54 11.90 -13.59
C GLY A 35 4.34 11.44 -12.15
N ALA A 36 3.60 12.20 -11.34
CA ALA A 36 3.25 11.76 -9.98
C ALA A 36 2.32 10.55 -9.97
N TRP A 37 1.41 10.44 -10.95
CA TRP A 37 0.59 9.25 -11.11
C TRP A 37 1.41 8.01 -11.49
N GLU A 38 2.40 8.14 -12.38
CA GLU A 38 3.31 7.04 -12.71
C GLU A 38 4.09 6.55 -11.49
N VAL A 39 4.59 7.47 -10.67
CA VAL A 39 5.27 7.15 -9.39
C VAL A 39 4.32 6.42 -8.43
N ALA A 40 3.09 6.91 -8.26
CA ALA A 40 2.07 6.29 -7.42
C ALA A 40 1.77 4.85 -7.84
N ILE A 41 1.59 4.60 -9.14
CA ILE A 41 1.37 3.26 -9.67
C ILE A 41 2.62 2.38 -9.50
N GLY A 42 3.82 2.95 -9.64
CA GLY A 42 5.08 2.28 -9.34
C GLY A 42 5.16 1.81 -7.89
N ALA A 43 4.74 2.64 -6.93
CA ALA A 43 4.70 2.28 -5.51
C ALA A 43 3.76 1.10 -5.26
N VAL A 44 2.54 1.13 -5.82
CA VAL A 44 1.59 0.00 -5.71
C VAL A 44 2.16 -1.29 -6.32
N ARG A 45 2.82 -1.20 -7.47
CA ARG A 45 3.42 -2.37 -8.16
C ARG A 45 4.58 -2.99 -7.38
N THR A 46 5.27 -2.20 -6.55
CA THR A 46 6.44 -2.64 -5.78
C THR A 46 6.14 -2.88 -4.31
N LEU A 47 4.90 -2.64 -3.87
CA LEU A 47 4.44 -2.93 -2.52
C LEU A 47 4.62 -4.41 -2.19
N ASP A 48 5.27 -4.69 -1.06
CA ASP A 48 5.43 -6.05 -0.54
C ASP A 48 4.13 -6.53 0.11
N VAL A 49 3.25 -7.10 -0.70
CA VAL A 49 1.97 -7.65 -0.26
C VAL A 49 2.16 -8.82 0.72
N ALA A 50 3.23 -9.60 0.59
CA ALA A 50 3.49 -10.73 1.49
C ALA A 50 3.80 -10.23 2.91
N ALA A 51 4.56 -9.14 3.03
CA ALA A 51 4.78 -8.48 4.31
C ALA A 51 3.47 -7.94 4.92
N VAL A 52 2.60 -7.30 4.12
CA VAL A 52 1.28 -6.81 4.59
C VAL A 52 0.38 -7.95 5.08
N ILE A 53 0.39 -9.11 4.43
CA ILE A 53 -0.37 -10.28 4.89
C ILE A 53 0.22 -10.80 6.20
N ALA A 54 1.54 -10.87 6.31
CA ALA A 54 2.22 -11.38 7.50
C ALA A 54 1.94 -10.52 8.74
N THR A 55 1.86 -9.19 8.60
CA THR A 55 1.51 -8.30 9.73
C THR A 55 0.10 -8.56 10.24
N VAL A 56 -0.90 -8.66 9.35
CA VAL A 56 -2.29 -8.93 9.72
C VAL A 56 -2.45 -10.27 10.42
N VAL A 57 -1.80 -11.32 9.89
CA VAL A 57 -1.85 -12.65 10.51
C VAL A 57 -1.18 -12.66 11.87
N SER A 58 -0.07 -11.93 12.03
CA SER A 58 0.66 -11.82 13.31
C SER A 58 -0.10 -11.00 14.36
N ASP A 59 -0.91 -10.03 13.94
CA ASP A 59 -1.72 -9.20 14.84
C ASP A 59 -2.92 -9.98 15.40
N GLU A 60 -3.48 -10.94 14.65
CA GLU A 60 -4.56 -11.80 15.15
C GLU A 60 -4.09 -12.84 16.18
N GLU A 61 -2.83 -13.28 16.13
CA GLU A 61 -2.28 -14.23 17.12
C GLU A 61 -1.97 -13.59 18.48
N LYS A 62 -1.91 -12.25 18.53
CA LYS A 62 -1.66 -11.49 19.77
C LYS A 62 -2.95 -11.02 20.45
N GLY A 63 -4.10 -11.18 19.80
CA GLY A 63 -5.42 -10.70 20.24
C GLY A 63 -6.23 -11.72 21.03
#